data_AF-A0A7W9SQP7-F1
#
_entry.id   AF-A0A7W9SQP7-F1
#
_cell.length_a   1.000
_cell.length_b   1.000
_cell.length_c   1.000
_cell.angle_alpha   90.00
_cell.angle_beta   90.00
_cell.angle_gamma   90.00
#
_symmetry.space_group_name_H-M   'P 1'
#
loop_
_entity.id
_entity.type
_entity.pdbx_description
1 polymer ?
#
loop_
_entity_poly.entity_id
_entity_poly.type
_entity_poly.pdbx_seq_one_letter_code
_entity_poly.pdbx_strand_id
1 'polypeptide(L)'
;MDWIEDGVPVRQLFIEIHSHNTPERRVLTVIELLSHSNKSAGRGRDEYLAKQKTLLESEVHLLEIDLLRAGEYTLAASQSGLRARFGAFDYAASLHRGGYGQRFQAVAWTIQERLPTVLVPLDETHPDLEIDLQPVFERTYDECGFERMVDYTQPLPS
;
A
#
# COMPACT_ATOMS: atom_id res chain seq x y z
N MET A 1 -12.32 3.17 36.63
CA MET A 1 -13.19 2.15 36.02
C MET A 1 -14.33 2.90 35.38
N ASP A 2 -14.48 2.98 34.06
CA ASP A 2 -13.84 2.24 32.96
C ASP A 2 -13.68 3.15 31.75
N TRP A 3 -12.49 3.16 31.15
CA TRP A 3 -12.31 3.60 29.77
C TRP A 3 -12.28 2.34 28.92
N ILE A 4 -13.25 2.20 28.02
CA ILE A 4 -13.22 1.20 26.96
C ILE A 4 -12.45 1.84 25.81
N GLU A 5 -11.14 1.60 25.74
CA GLU A 5 -10.46 1.58 24.45
C GLU A 5 -10.95 0.32 23.75
N ASP A 6 -11.98 0.45 22.92
CA ASP A 6 -12.45 -0.64 22.09
C ASP A 6 -11.32 -1.03 21.13
N GLY A 7 -10.65 -2.12 21.49
CA GLY A 7 -9.71 -2.85 20.66
C GLY A 7 -10.41 -3.43 19.44
N VAL A 8 -10.81 -2.56 18.52
CA VAL A 8 -11.04 -2.98 17.14
C VAL A 8 -9.68 -3.47 16.63
N PRO A 9 -9.54 -4.77 16.29
CA PRO A 9 -8.28 -5.24 15.74
C PRO A 9 -7.99 -4.41 14.49
N VAL A 10 -6.89 -3.66 14.52
CA VAL A 10 -6.40 -2.95 13.35
C VAL A 10 -5.96 -4.03 12.37
N ARG A 11 -6.84 -4.38 11.43
CA ARG A 11 -6.55 -5.36 10.41
C ARG A 11 -5.55 -4.74 9.45
N GLN A 12 -4.29 -5.11 9.58
CA GLN A 12 -3.27 -4.82 8.58
C GLN A 12 -3.62 -5.61 7.32
N LEU A 13 -3.91 -4.91 6.23
CA LEU A 13 -4.32 -5.51 4.96
C LEU A 13 -3.07 -5.67 4.09
N PHE A 14 -2.49 -6.87 4.16
CA PHE A 14 -1.41 -7.26 3.26
C PHE A 14 -1.75 -8.55 2.53
N ILE A 15 -1.17 -8.71 1.35
CA ILE A 15 -1.25 -9.92 0.54
C ILE A 15 0.16 -10.46 0.36
N GLU A 16 0.36 -11.75 0.64
CA GLU A 16 1.58 -12.47 0.32
C GLU A 16 1.37 -13.33 -0.91
N ILE A 17 2.28 -13.21 -1.86
CA ILE A 17 2.40 -14.10 -3.01
C ILE A 17 3.51 -15.08 -2.70
N HIS A 18 3.22 -16.37 -2.80
CA HIS A 18 4.18 -17.44 -2.51
C HIS A 18 4.54 -18.24 -3.76
N SER A 19 5.75 -18.80 -3.76
CA SER A 19 6.13 -19.83 -4.72
C SER A 19 5.28 -21.10 -4.53
N HIS A 20 4.82 -21.68 -5.63
CA HIS A 20 4.00 -22.90 -5.61
C HIS A 20 4.84 -24.18 -5.83
N ASN A 21 6.00 -24.07 -6.48
CA ASN A 21 6.75 -25.23 -7.01
C ASN A 21 8.09 -25.50 -6.29
N THR A 22 8.30 -24.94 -5.09
CA THR A 22 9.49 -25.20 -4.27
C THR A 22 9.11 -26.00 -3.01
N PRO A 23 10.00 -26.88 -2.50
CA PRO A 23 9.74 -27.64 -1.26
C PRO A 23 9.45 -26.73 -0.06
N GLU A 24 10.04 -25.54 -0.05
CA GLU A 24 9.75 -24.48 0.90
C GLU A 24 8.89 -23.41 0.21
N ARG A 25 7.67 -23.17 0.72
CA ARG A 25 6.75 -22.15 0.23
C ARG A 25 7.29 -20.75 0.59
N ARG A 26 8.12 -20.20 -0.29
CA ARG A 26 8.80 -18.91 -0.08
C ARG A 26 7.87 -17.75 -0.45
N VAL A 27 7.88 -16.68 0.36
CA VAL A 27 7.23 -15.41 0.00
C VAL A 27 8.04 -14.73 -1.10
N LEU A 28 7.39 -14.41 -2.21
CA LEU A 28 7.98 -13.71 -3.36
C LEU A 28 7.70 -12.21 -3.27
N THR A 29 6.43 -11.84 -3.06
CA THR A 29 5.98 -10.46 -3.06
C THR A 29 5.00 -10.21 -1.94
N VAL A 30 5.20 -9.12 -1.20
CA VAL A 30 4.27 -8.59 -0.23
C VAL A 30 3.63 -7.33 -0.83
N ILE A 31 2.31 -7.28 -0.84
CA ILE A 31 1.54 -6.08 -1.19
C ILE A 31 0.98 -5.50 0.11
N GLU A 32 1.34 -4.27 0.42
CA GLU A 32 0.87 -3.52 1.59
C GLU A 32 -0.05 -2.37 1.15
N LEU A 33 -1.28 -2.36 1.66
CA LEU A 33 -2.14 -1.18 1.58
C LEU A 33 -2.00 -0.41 2.90
N LEU A 34 -1.45 0.81 2.84
CA LEU A 34 -1.22 1.62 4.02
C LEU A 34 -2.54 1.95 4.73
N SER A 35 -2.54 1.72 6.04
CA SER A 35 -3.64 2.06 6.94
C SER A 35 -3.33 3.32 7.74
N HIS A 36 -4.36 3.91 8.35
CA HIS A 36 -4.20 5.12 9.17
C HIS A 36 -3.16 4.92 10.28
N SER A 37 -3.12 3.76 10.94
CA SER A 37 -2.14 3.46 11.99
C SER A 37 -0.69 3.41 11.50
N ASN A 38 -0.45 3.16 10.20
CA ASN A 38 0.91 3.19 9.64
C ASN A 38 1.40 4.64 9.42
N LYS A 39 0.49 5.61 9.35
CA LYS A 39 0.77 7.04 9.11
C LYS A 39 0.63 7.91 10.36
N SER A 40 0.15 7.34 11.46
CA SER A 40 -0.01 8.04 12.74
C SER A 40 1.11 7.66 13.70
N ALA A 41 1.64 8.64 14.43
CA ALA A 41 2.69 8.39 15.41
C ALA A 41 2.24 7.34 16.45
N GLY A 42 3.15 6.45 16.84
CA GLY A 42 2.92 5.41 17.82
C GLY A 42 3.13 4.00 17.28
N ARG A 43 2.71 3.02 18.08
CA ARG A 43 3.07 1.61 17.93
C ARG A 43 2.80 1.03 16.54
N GLY A 44 1.66 1.35 15.92
CA GLY A 44 1.30 0.80 14.60
C GLY A 44 2.23 1.28 13.47
N ARG A 45 2.77 2.49 13.57
CA ARG A 45 3.76 3.02 12.66
C ARG A 45 5.13 2.41 12.92
N ASP A 46 5.52 2.30 14.18
CA ASP A 46 6.81 1.70 14.57
C ASP A 46 6.91 0.23 14.11
N GLU A 47 5.84 -0.56 14.34
CA GLU A 47 5.76 -1.94 13.88
C GLU A 47 5.79 -2.04 12.34
N TYR A 48 5.10 -1.15 11.64
CA TYR A 48 5.13 -1.11 10.18
C TYR A 48 6.51 -0.76 9.63
N LEU A 49 7.17 0.26 10.17
CA LEU A 49 8.50 0.66 9.73
C LEU A 49 9.55 -0.43 10.01
N ALA A 50 9.41 -1.17 11.12
CA ALA A 50 10.25 -2.33 11.40
C ALA A 50 10.02 -3.47 10.39
N LYS A 51 8.76 -3.77 10.04
CA LYS A 51 8.41 -4.73 8.99
C LYS A 51 8.95 -4.30 7.62
N GLN A 52 8.71 -3.05 7.24
CA GLN A 52 9.18 -2.45 5.98
C GLN A 52 10.70 -2.59 5.88
N LYS A 53 11.44 -2.20 6.92
CA LYS A 53 12.91 -2.35 6.95
C LYS A 53 13.33 -3.81 6.73
N THR A 54 12.69 -4.75 7.43
CA THR A 54 12.99 -6.18 7.30
C THR A 54 12.77 -6.68 5.88
N LEU A 55 11.68 -6.24 5.22
CA LEU A 55 11.39 -6.60 3.83
C LEU A 55 12.40 -5.98 2.85
N LEU A 56 12.76 -4.70 3.04
CA LEU A 56 13.74 -4.01 2.20
C LEU A 56 15.15 -4.62 2.28
N GLU A 57 15.49 -5.25 3.41
CA GLU A 57 16.75 -5.96 3.64
C GLU A 57 16.72 -7.42 3.14
N SER A 58 15.58 -7.89 2.64
CA SER A 58 15.37 -9.25 2.15
C SER A 58 15.38 -9.34 0.62
N GLU A 59 15.20 -10.56 0.12
CA GLU A 59 14.95 -10.83 -1.30
C GLU A 59 13.46 -10.79 -1.67
N VAL A 60 12.57 -10.42 -0.75
CA VAL A 60 11.13 -10.29 -0.99
C VAL A 60 10.84 -8.97 -1.70
N HIS A 61 9.99 -8.98 -2.71
CA HIS A 61 9.48 -7.78 -3.35
C HIS A 61 8.43 -7.11 -2.46
N LEU A 62 8.43 -5.78 -2.38
CA LEU A 62 7.48 -5.02 -1.58
C LEU A 62 6.77 -4.01 -2.47
N LEU A 63 5.47 -4.17 -2.68
CA LEU A 63 4.59 -3.18 -3.28
C LEU A 63 3.79 -2.48 -2.17
N GLU A 64 4.05 -1.21 -1.96
CA GLU A 64 3.30 -0.36 -1.04
C GLU A 64 2.32 0.51 -1.81
N ILE A 65 1.09 0.63 -1.33
CA ILE A 65 0.03 1.47 -1.90
C ILE A 65 -0.48 2.42 -0.82
N ASP A 66 -0.38 3.72 -1.05
CA ASP A 66 -0.86 4.79 -0.18
C ASP A 66 -2.07 5.50 -0.81
N LEU A 67 -3.27 5.19 -0.28
CA LEU A 67 -4.52 5.85 -0.66
C LEU A 67 -4.99 6.86 0.41
N LEU A 68 -4.10 7.29 1.30
CA LEU A 68 -4.45 8.15 2.45
C LEU A 68 -3.90 9.57 2.27
N ARG A 69 -4.80 10.56 2.27
CA ARG A 69 -4.46 11.98 2.11
C ARG A 69 -3.88 12.67 3.36
N ALA A 70 -3.96 12.00 4.51
CA ALA A 70 -3.53 12.54 5.79
C ALA A 70 -2.58 11.59 6.51
N GLY A 71 -1.91 12.12 7.54
CA GLY A 71 -0.87 11.42 8.31
C GLY A 71 0.53 11.61 7.72
N GLU A 72 1.52 11.06 8.43
CA GLU A 72 2.91 11.11 8.02
C GLU A 72 3.17 10.29 6.77
N TYR A 73 4.12 10.73 5.94
CA TYR A 73 4.59 9.95 4.81
C TYR A 73 5.31 8.68 5.29
N THR A 74 5.01 7.53 4.67
CA THR A 74 5.45 6.21 5.15
C THR A 74 6.08 5.33 4.08
N LEU A 75 5.83 5.58 2.80
CA LEU A 75 6.41 4.77 1.72
C LEU A 75 7.94 4.75 1.81
N ALA A 76 8.55 3.61 1.47
CA ALA A 76 9.99 3.44 1.46
C ALA A 76 10.67 4.32 0.39
N ALA A 77 10.00 4.57 -0.73
CA ALA A 77 10.48 5.53 -1.73
C ALA A 77 10.54 6.94 -1.15
N SER A 78 11.55 7.72 -1.53
CA SER A 78 11.71 9.09 -1.03
C SER A 78 10.56 10.02 -1.45
N GLN A 79 9.93 10.68 -0.47
CA GLN A 79 8.87 11.67 -0.74
C GLN A 79 9.34 12.82 -1.62
N SER A 80 10.54 13.36 -1.34
CA SER A 80 11.10 14.46 -2.15
C SER A 80 11.43 13.99 -3.56
N GLY A 81 11.90 12.75 -3.71
CA GLY A 81 12.12 12.12 -5.02
C GLY A 81 10.82 11.96 -5.83
N LEU A 82 9.75 11.49 -5.20
CA LEU A 82 8.43 11.39 -5.85
C LEU A 82 7.90 12.78 -6.23
N ARG A 83 7.99 13.76 -5.34
CA ARG A 83 7.55 15.14 -5.63
C ARG A 83 8.35 15.77 -6.77
N ALA A 84 9.65 15.52 -6.83
CA ALA A 84 10.49 16.02 -7.92
C ALA A 84 10.11 15.39 -9.28
N ARG A 85 9.62 14.14 -9.28
CA ARG A 85 9.27 13.41 -10.50
C ARG A 85 7.83 13.64 -10.96
N PHE A 86 6.87 13.64 -10.04
CA PHE A 86 5.44 13.64 -10.32
C PHE A 86 4.75 14.96 -9.96
N GLY A 87 5.44 15.89 -9.28
CA GLY A 87 4.85 17.13 -8.79
C GLY A 87 4.03 16.90 -7.51
N ALA A 88 2.93 17.65 -7.36
CA ALA A 88 1.99 17.43 -6.27
C ALA A 88 1.14 16.19 -6.56
N PHE A 89 0.96 15.34 -5.54
CA PHE A 89 0.15 14.12 -5.61
C PHE A 89 -0.59 13.92 -4.29
N ASP A 90 -1.72 13.21 -4.36
CA ASP A 90 -2.52 12.82 -3.19
C ASP A 90 -2.23 11.38 -2.76
N TYR A 91 -1.90 10.54 -3.74
CA TYR A 91 -1.73 9.09 -3.60
C TYR A 91 -0.46 8.63 -4.32
N ALA A 92 0.08 7.50 -3.88
CA ALA A 92 1.24 6.90 -4.53
C ALA A 92 1.30 5.40 -4.29
N ALA A 93 1.94 4.70 -5.22
CA ALA A 93 2.35 3.30 -5.08
C ALA A 93 3.85 3.19 -5.36
N SER A 94 4.53 2.36 -4.59
CA SER A 94 5.99 2.17 -4.64
C SER A 94 6.31 0.69 -4.60
N LEU A 95 7.04 0.22 -5.62
CA LEU A 95 7.55 -1.12 -5.74
C LEU A 95 9.06 -1.14 -5.48
N HIS A 96 9.45 -1.88 -4.45
CA HIS A 96 10.82 -2.33 -4.20
C HIS A 96 10.99 -3.76 -4.71
N ARG A 97 12.05 -4.00 -5.49
CA ARG A 97 12.44 -5.36 -5.88
C ARG A 97 13.53 -5.87 -4.94
N GLY A 98 13.18 -6.82 -4.07
CA GLY A 98 14.14 -7.57 -3.26
C GLY A 98 15.36 -8.05 -4.06
N GLY A 99 16.54 -7.96 -3.45
CA GLY A 99 17.82 -8.29 -4.11
C GLY A 99 18.42 -7.19 -5.00
N TYR A 100 17.68 -6.13 -5.36
CA TYR A 100 18.17 -5.06 -6.25
C TYR A 100 18.56 -3.75 -5.53
N GLY A 101 18.83 -3.84 -4.22
CA GLY A 101 19.16 -2.69 -3.37
C GLY A 101 17.97 -1.75 -3.14
N GLN A 102 18.23 -0.53 -2.63
CA GLN A 102 17.19 0.47 -2.35
C GLN A 102 16.79 1.25 -3.62
N ARG A 103 16.27 0.54 -4.62
CA ARG A 103 15.70 1.12 -5.84
C ARG A 103 14.20 0.90 -5.88
N PHE A 104 13.48 1.93 -6.31
CA PHE A 104 12.03 1.95 -6.30
C PHE A 104 11.48 2.30 -7.67
N GLN A 105 10.50 1.54 -8.14
CA GLN A 105 9.59 1.94 -9.20
C GLN A 105 8.35 2.52 -8.54
N ALA A 106 7.87 3.67 -8.99
CA ALA A 106 6.74 4.31 -8.34
C ALA A 106 5.84 5.01 -9.36
N VAL A 107 4.59 5.17 -8.97
CA VAL A 107 3.59 6.00 -9.63
C VAL A 107 2.88 6.81 -8.56
N ALA A 108 2.57 8.06 -8.85
CA ALA A 108 1.84 8.96 -7.97
C ALA A 108 0.77 9.68 -8.78
N TRP A 109 -0.37 9.94 -8.15
CA TRP A 109 -1.54 10.51 -8.81
C TRP A 109 -2.37 11.36 -7.84
N THR A 110 -3.23 12.19 -8.39
CA THR A 110 -4.20 13.00 -7.63
C THR A 110 -5.54 12.30 -7.53
N ILE A 111 -6.40 12.77 -6.63
CA ILE A 111 -7.76 12.21 -6.45
C ILE A 111 -8.66 12.36 -7.68
N GLN A 112 -8.34 13.28 -8.59
CA GLN A 112 -9.11 13.47 -9.82
C GLN A 112 -8.68 12.51 -10.94
N GLU A 113 -7.53 11.86 -10.79
CA GLU A 113 -7.00 10.93 -11.78
C GLU A 113 -7.54 9.52 -11.53
N ARG A 114 -7.68 8.74 -12.61
CA ARG A 114 -7.99 7.31 -12.53
C ARG A 114 -6.89 6.59 -11.74
N LEU A 115 -7.26 5.61 -10.91
CA LEU A 115 -6.28 4.76 -10.24
C LEU A 115 -5.39 4.05 -11.28
N PRO A 116 -4.07 3.97 -11.06
CA PRO A 116 -3.15 3.43 -12.04
C PRO A 116 -3.16 1.89 -12.05
N THR A 117 -2.55 1.33 -13.09
CA THR A 117 -2.10 -0.06 -13.07
C THR A 117 -0.76 -0.16 -12.33
N VAL A 118 -0.63 -1.13 -11.42
CA VAL A 118 0.60 -1.40 -10.66
C VAL A 118 1.19 -2.76 -11.02
N LEU A 119 2.51 -2.87 -10.90
CA LEU A 119 3.24 -4.11 -11.16
C LEU A 119 3.42 -4.91 -9.88
N VAL A 120 3.20 -6.22 -9.99
CA VAL A 120 3.40 -7.19 -8.93
C VAL A 120 4.37 -8.25 -9.45
N PRO A 121 5.66 -8.15 -9.08
CA PRO A 121 6.64 -9.14 -9.50
C PRO A 121 6.33 -10.52 -8.94
N LEU A 122 6.79 -11.56 -9.63
CA LEU A 122 6.69 -12.95 -9.19
C LEU A 122 8.10 -13.49 -8.97
N ASP A 123 8.47 -14.60 -9.61
CA ASP A 123 9.85 -15.05 -9.71
C ASP A 123 10.46 -14.64 -11.07
N GLU A 124 11.78 -14.83 -11.22
CA GLU A 124 12.51 -14.44 -12.44
C GLU A 124 12.06 -15.20 -13.71
N THR A 125 11.27 -16.26 -13.57
CA THR A 125 10.77 -17.06 -14.69
C THR A 125 9.43 -16.58 -15.22
N HIS A 126 8.79 -15.63 -14.54
CA HIS A 126 7.50 -15.07 -14.92
C HIS A 126 7.59 -13.55 -15.13
N PRO A 127 6.84 -12.99 -16.09
CA PRO A 127 6.68 -11.54 -16.16
C PRO A 127 5.94 -11.03 -14.93
N ASP A 128 6.09 -9.73 -14.65
CA ASP A 128 5.30 -9.08 -13.61
C ASP A 128 3.81 -9.20 -13.92
N LEU A 129 3.00 -9.42 -12.89
CA LEU A 129 1.56 -9.30 -13.00
C LEU A 129 1.17 -7.81 -12.99
N GLU A 130 0.35 -7.41 -13.95
CA GLU A 130 -0.25 -6.08 -13.99
C GLU A 130 -1.60 -6.10 -13.27
N ILE A 131 -1.79 -5.21 -12.30
CA ILE A 131 -3.05 -5.04 -11.57
C ILE A 131 -3.62 -3.65 -11.86
N ASP A 132 -4.72 -3.56 -12.61
CA ASP A 132 -5.48 -2.31 -12.75
C ASP A 132 -6.24 -2.04 -11.44
N LEU A 133 -5.81 -1.02 -10.69
CA LEU A 133 -6.40 -0.69 -9.39
C LEU A 133 -7.80 -0.10 -9.51
N GLN A 134 -8.15 0.51 -10.65
CA GLN A 134 -9.45 1.14 -10.83
C GLN A 134 -10.62 0.13 -10.71
N PRO A 135 -10.68 -0.96 -11.50
CA PRO A 135 -11.77 -1.94 -11.37
C PRO A 135 -11.75 -2.68 -10.03
N VAL A 136 -10.58 -2.84 -9.40
CA VAL A 136 -10.48 -3.42 -8.04
C VAL A 136 -11.17 -2.51 -7.01
N PHE A 137 -10.91 -1.21 -7.09
CA PHE A 137 -11.56 -0.21 -6.24
C PHE A 137 -13.06 -0.14 -6.51
N GLU A 138 -13.48 0.00 -7.77
CA GLU A 138 -14.89 0.09 -8.17
C GLU A 138 -15.69 -1.12 -7.66
N ARG A 139 -15.15 -2.33 -7.87
CA ARG A 139 -15.78 -3.55 -7.37
C ARG A 139 -15.91 -3.56 -5.85
N THR A 140 -14.85 -3.16 -5.13
CA THR A 140 -14.88 -3.09 -3.66
C THR A 140 -15.90 -2.04 -3.19
N TYR A 141 -15.99 -0.93 -3.92
CA TYR A 141 -16.90 0.16 -3.63
C TYR A 141 -18.38 -0.30 -3.73
N ASP A 142 -18.70 -0.96 -4.84
CA ASP A 142 -20.03 -1.48 -5.16
C ASP A 142 -20.43 -2.61 -4.19
N GLU A 143 -19.55 -3.59 -3.97
CA GLU A 143 -19.84 -4.76 -3.11
C GLU A 143 -20.05 -4.37 -1.64
N CYS A 144 -19.33 -3.35 -1.14
CA CYS A 144 -19.53 -2.82 0.21
C CYS A 144 -20.71 -1.85 0.33
N GLY A 145 -21.30 -1.42 -0.80
CA GLY A 145 -22.44 -0.51 -0.81
C GLY A 145 -22.13 0.87 -0.23
N PHE A 146 -20.91 1.36 -0.43
CA PHE A 146 -20.46 2.65 0.13
C PHE A 146 -21.30 3.84 -0.35
N GLU A 147 -21.94 3.74 -1.52
CA GLU A 147 -22.93 4.72 -2.01
C GLU A 147 -24.03 5.02 -0.97
N ARG A 148 -24.39 4.04 -0.13
CA ARG A 148 -25.41 4.16 0.93
C ARG A 148 -24.84 4.62 2.26
N MET A 149 -23.52 4.61 2.41
CA MET A 149 -22.82 4.94 3.65
C MET A 149 -22.24 6.36 3.64
N VAL A 150 -21.97 6.90 2.44
CA VAL A 150 -21.34 8.22 2.27
C VAL A 150 -22.28 9.11 1.46
N ASP A 151 -22.71 10.22 2.06
CA ASP A 151 -23.49 11.24 1.37
C ASP A 151 -22.56 12.22 0.65
N TYR A 152 -22.34 11.96 -0.65
CA TYR A 152 -21.49 12.79 -1.52
C TYR A 152 -22.05 14.18 -1.82
N THR A 153 -23.27 14.48 -1.36
CA THR A 153 -23.85 15.82 -1.48
C THR A 153 -23.43 16.74 -0.33
N GLN A 154 -22.85 16.18 0.73
CA GLN A 154 -22.33 16.97 1.85
C GLN A 154 -20.94 17.54 1.55
N PRO A 155 -20.61 18.72 2.09
CA PRO A 155 -19.27 19.26 2.00
C PRO A 155 -18.25 18.28 2.59
N LEU A 156 -17.05 18.26 2.02
CA LEU A 156 -15.95 17.42 2.53
C LEU A 156 -15.81 17.63 4.04
N PRO A 157 -15.75 16.55 4.86
CA PRO A 157 -15.49 16.67 6.28
C PRO A 157 -14.20 17.46 6.51
N SER A 158 -14.29 18.47 7.39
CA SER A 158 -13.19 19.36 7.77
C SER A 158 -12.06 18.62 8.48
#